data_AF-A0A5C4JDX9-F1
#
_entry.id   AF-A0A5C4JDX9-F1
#
_cell.length_a   1.000
_cell.length_b   1.000
_cell.length_c   1.000
_cell.angle_alpha   90.00
_cell.angle_beta   90.00
_cell.angle_gamma   90.00
#
_symmetry.space_group_name_H-M   'P 1'
#
loop_
_entity.id
_entity.type
_entity.pdbx_description
1 polymer ?
#
loop_
_entity_poly.entity_id
_entity_poly.type
_entity_poly.pdbx_seq_one_letter_code
_entity_poly.pdbx_strand_id
1 'polypeptide(L)'
;MSGFKTFLFRGNLIDLAVAFVVGAAFAGLVKDFANSFITPLIALLGGKPDYTRLSVTISGTQFPYGIFVTSAIAFTITAVIVYFLVVLPTTKLIERMDRRREATERECPQCLGEIPIKASRCRHCTIEVVPATEIPL
;
A
#
# COMPACT_ATOMS: atom_id res chain seq x y z
N MET A 1 5.67 -15.99 31.84
CA MET A 1 4.57 -15.90 30.85
C MET A 1 3.84 -14.55 30.86
N SER A 2 3.73 -13.83 32.00
CA SER A 2 3.06 -12.51 32.04
C SER A 2 3.78 -11.41 31.23
N GLY A 3 5.12 -11.36 31.27
CA GLY A 3 5.90 -10.32 30.56
C GLY A 3 5.75 -10.35 29.04
N PHE A 4 5.58 -11.53 28.43
CA PHE A 4 5.38 -11.66 26.99
C PHE A 4 3.99 -11.15 26.56
N LYS A 5 2.96 -11.45 27.37
CA LYS A 5 1.60 -10.93 27.16
C LYS A 5 1.59 -9.39 27.24
N THR A 6 2.25 -8.80 28.23
CA THR A 6 2.36 -7.33 28.40
C THR A 6 3.16 -6.65 27.28
N PHE A 7 4.12 -7.35 26.68
CA PHE A 7 4.85 -6.87 25.50
C PHE A 7 3.97 -6.88 24.25
N LEU A 8 3.23 -7.96 24.00
CA LEU A 8 2.29 -8.04 22.88
C LEU A 8 1.18 -7.00 22.97
N PHE A 9 0.61 -6.74 24.15
CA PHE A 9 -0.45 -5.72 24.31
C PHE A 9 0.04 -4.27 24.24
N ARG A 10 1.32 -4.05 23.99
CA ARG A 10 1.86 -2.73 23.65
C ARG A 10 1.41 -2.45 22.20
N GLY A 11 0.17 -1.94 22.05
CA GLY A 11 -0.64 -1.92 20.80
C GLY A 11 0.08 -1.65 19.48
N ASN A 12 1.13 -0.82 19.48
CA ASN A 12 2.01 -0.58 18.33
C ASN A 12 2.60 -1.86 17.69
N LEU A 13 2.81 -2.94 18.45
CA LEU A 13 3.35 -4.20 17.92
C LEU A 13 2.31 -5.06 17.23
N ILE A 14 1.05 -5.05 17.70
CA ILE A 14 -0.02 -5.85 17.12
C ILE A 14 -0.39 -5.31 15.74
N ASP A 15 -0.55 -3.99 15.62
CA ASP A 15 -0.90 -3.37 14.34
C ASP A 15 0.19 -3.59 13.28
N LEU A 16 1.47 -3.47 13.68
CA LEU A 16 2.60 -3.76 12.81
C LEU A 16 2.64 -5.23 12.40
N ALA A 17 2.41 -6.16 13.34
CA ALA A 17 2.40 -7.59 13.05
C ALA A 17 1.26 -7.97 12.07
N VAL A 18 0.06 -7.41 12.27
CA VAL A 18 -1.08 -7.62 11.38
C VAL A 18 -0.77 -7.07 9.98
N ALA A 19 -0.23 -5.85 9.89
CA ALA A 19 0.15 -5.24 8.62
C ALA A 19 1.16 -6.10 7.85
N PHE A 20 2.17 -6.66 8.54
CA PHE A 20 3.18 -7.53 7.91
C PHE A 20 2.58 -8.84 7.38
N VAL A 21 1.75 -9.52 8.19
CA VAL A 21 1.12 -10.80 7.78
C VAL A 21 0.19 -10.60 6.59
N VAL A 22 -0.63 -9.55 6.61
CA VAL A 22 -1.51 -9.21 5.49
C VAL A 22 -0.70 -8.84 4.25
N GLY A 23 0.37 -8.06 4.41
CA GLY A 23 1.27 -7.70 3.31
C GLY A 23 1.94 -8.92 2.67
N ALA A 24 2.42 -9.86 3.47
CA ALA A 24 3.04 -11.09 2.99
C ALA A 24 2.05 -12.01 2.26
N ALA A 25 0.84 -12.19 2.81
CA ALA A 25 -0.21 -12.97 2.17
C ALA A 25 -0.65 -12.37 0.84
N PHE A 26 -0.80 -11.04 0.78
CA PHE A 26 -1.16 -10.34 -0.44
C PHE A 26 -0.08 -10.44 -1.53
N ALA A 27 1.20 -10.29 -1.15
CA ALA A 27 2.31 -10.49 -2.07
C ALA A 27 2.32 -11.92 -2.66
N GLY A 28 1.99 -12.93 -1.84
CA GLY A 28 1.80 -14.30 -2.30
C GLY A 28 0.69 -14.44 -3.33
N LEU A 29 -0.51 -13.91 -3.04
CA LEU A 29 -1.65 -13.96 -3.95
C LEU A 29 -1.35 -13.32 -5.32
N VAL A 30 -0.70 -12.17 -5.31
CA VAL A 30 -0.31 -11.44 -6.51
C VAL A 30 0.72 -12.24 -7.33
N LYS A 31 1.70 -12.87 -6.66
CA LYS A 31 2.70 -13.71 -7.31
C LYS A 31 2.06 -14.94 -7.95
N ASP A 32 1.13 -15.60 -7.25
CA ASP A 32 0.44 -16.77 -7.78
C ASP A 32 -0.43 -16.39 -8.99
N PHE A 33 -1.13 -15.26 -8.92
CA PHE A 33 -1.87 -14.74 -10.07
C PHE A 33 -0.95 -14.48 -11.29
N ALA A 34 0.19 -13.83 -11.08
CA ALA A 34 1.15 -13.59 -12.15
C ALA A 34 1.69 -14.90 -12.74
N ASN A 35 2.04 -15.87 -11.89
CA ASN A 35 2.54 -17.16 -12.34
C ASN A 35 1.50 -18.00 -13.09
N SER A 36 0.23 -17.97 -12.63
CA SER A 36 -0.84 -18.77 -13.21
C SER A 36 -1.43 -18.19 -14.50
N PHE A 37 -1.42 -16.87 -14.66
CA PHE A 37 -2.07 -16.22 -15.82
C PHE A 37 -1.08 -15.53 -16.76
N ILE A 38 -0.05 -14.88 -16.22
CA ILE A 38 0.85 -14.05 -17.03
C ILE A 38 1.99 -14.89 -17.62
N THR A 39 2.65 -15.72 -16.82
CA THR A 39 3.73 -16.60 -17.31
C THR A 39 3.28 -17.50 -18.48
N PRO A 40 2.11 -18.18 -18.45
CA PRO A 40 1.67 -18.95 -19.61
C PRO A 40 1.27 -18.08 -20.81
N LEU A 41 0.74 -16.87 -20.58
CA LEU A 41 0.41 -15.93 -21.66
C LEU A 41 1.67 -15.42 -22.37
N ILE A 42 2.73 -15.13 -21.62
CA ILE A 42 4.06 -14.80 -22.19
C ILE A 42 4.64 -16.01 -22.92
N ALA A 43 4.54 -17.21 -22.35
CA ALA A 43 5.03 -18.43 -22.98
C ALA A 43 4.31 -18.74 -24.31
N LEU A 44 3.03 -18.36 -24.42
CA LEU A 44 2.25 -18.49 -25.65
C LEU A 44 2.66 -17.47 -26.72
N LEU A 45 2.95 -16.23 -26.33
CA LEU A 45 3.32 -15.14 -27.25
C LEU A 45 4.81 -15.14 -27.63
N GLY A 46 5.69 -15.60 -26.75
CA GLY A 46 7.15 -15.61 -26.92
C GLY A 46 7.75 -16.90 -27.47
N GLY A 47 6.93 -17.95 -27.65
CA GLY A 47 7.40 -19.31 -27.93
C GLY A 47 8.07 -19.95 -26.71
N LYS A 48 8.05 -21.31 -26.66
CA LYS A 48 8.48 -22.25 -25.60
C LYS A 48 8.93 -21.62 -24.25
N PRO A 49 8.39 -22.10 -23.11
CA PRO A 49 8.56 -21.52 -21.76
C PRO A 49 9.99 -21.44 -21.21
N ASP A 50 10.98 -21.95 -21.95
CA ASP A 50 12.35 -22.14 -21.51
C ASP A 50 13.34 -21.26 -22.29
N TYR A 51 13.31 -19.96 -22.04
CA TYR A 51 14.53 -19.16 -22.20
C TYR A 51 15.64 -19.65 -21.24
N THR A 52 15.30 -20.52 -20.27
CA THR A 52 16.21 -21.34 -19.45
C THR A 52 17.37 -21.96 -20.23
N ARG A 53 17.17 -22.26 -21.52
CA ARG A 53 18.21 -22.87 -22.39
C ARG A 53 19.10 -21.86 -23.12
N LEU A 54 18.77 -20.56 -23.09
CA LEU A 54 19.68 -19.52 -23.55
C LEU A 54 20.67 -19.25 -22.41
N SER A 55 21.78 -19.98 -22.46
CA SER A 55 22.94 -19.74 -21.63
C SER A 55 24.10 -19.28 -22.51
N VAL A 56 24.75 -18.19 -22.10
CA VAL A 56 26.05 -17.85 -22.70
C VAL A 56 27.09 -18.62 -21.90
N THR A 57 27.80 -19.52 -22.57
CA THR A 57 28.95 -20.21 -21.97
C THR A 57 30.19 -19.38 -22.22
N ILE A 58 30.69 -18.72 -21.18
CA ILE A 58 32.00 -18.05 -21.20
C ILE A 58 32.91 -18.87 -20.27
N SER A 59 34.02 -19.38 -20.80
CA SER A 59 35.04 -20.12 -20.03
C SER A 59 34.49 -21.29 -19.18
N GLY A 60 33.61 -22.12 -19.75
CA GLY A 60 33.09 -23.32 -19.09
C GLY A 60 32.02 -23.10 -18.01
N THR A 61 31.62 -21.86 -17.74
CA THR A 61 30.53 -21.53 -16.80
C THR A 61 29.28 -21.15 -17.58
N GLN A 62 28.15 -21.81 -17.28
CA GLN A 62 26.86 -21.48 -17.90
C GLN A 62 26.21 -20.29 -17.19
N PHE A 63 25.92 -19.22 -17.92
CA PHE A 63 25.13 -18.08 -17.44
C PHE A 63 23.71 -18.13 -18.03
N PRO A 64 22.71 -18.63 -17.28
CA PRO A 64 21.32 -18.72 -17.75
C PRO A 64 20.62 -17.36 -17.66
N TYR A 65 20.81 -16.50 -18.66
CA TYR A 65 20.19 -15.17 -18.69
C TYR A 65 18.70 -15.21 -19.02
N GLY A 66 18.21 -16.28 -19.66
CA GLY A 66 16.80 -16.35 -20.02
C GLY A 66 15.85 -16.48 -18.84
N ILE A 67 16.24 -17.13 -17.74
CA ILE A 67 15.43 -17.18 -16.51
C ILE A 67 15.30 -15.78 -15.90
N PHE A 68 16.37 -14.99 -15.94
CA PHE A 68 16.38 -13.63 -15.43
C PHE A 68 15.43 -12.73 -16.22
N VAL A 69 15.46 -12.82 -17.56
CA VAL A 69 14.56 -12.04 -18.43
C VAL A 69 13.10 -12.42 -18.20
N THR A 70 12.78 -13.71 -18.10
CA THR A 70 11.42 -14.17 -17.77
C THR A 70 10.96 -13.62 -16.41
N SER A 71 11.82 -13.71 -15.39
CA SER A 71 11.50 -13.23 -14.05
C SER A 71 11.34 -11.70 -14.00
N ALA A 72 12.16 -10.97 -14.75
CA ALA A 72 12.07 -9.52 -14.85
C ALA A 72 10.76 -9.08 -15.52
N ILE A 73 10.37 -9.72 -16.63
CA ILE A 73 9.10 -9.43 -17.32
C ILE A 73 7.90 -9.74 -16.41
N ALA A 74 7.92 -10.90 -15.75
CA ALA A 74 6.88 -11.29 -14.80
C ALA A 74 6.78 -10.28 -13.64
N PHE A 75 7.91 -9.83 -13.09
CA PHE A 75 7.96 -8.81 -12.05
C PHE A 75 7.37 -7.48 -12.52
N THR A 76 7.76 -6.99 -13.70
CA THR A 76 7.24 -5.72 -14.24
C THR A 76 5.73 -5.76 -14.44
N ILE A 77 5.19 -6.83 -15.02
CA ILE A 77 3.74 -6.95 -15.25
C ILE A 77 3.00 -7.00 -13.91
N THR A 78 3.53 -7.77 -12.95
CA THR A 78 2.97 -7.85 -11.61
C THR A 78 2.93 -6.48 -10.93
N ALA A 79 4.01 -5.71 -11.01
CA ALA A 79 4.08 -4.36 -10.45
C ALA A 79 3.04 -3.42 -11.09
N VAL A 80 2.85 -3.51 -12.42
CA VAL A 80 1.83 -2.72 -13.14
C VAL A 80 0.42 -3.06 -12.65
N ILE A 81 0.12 -4.35 -12.46
CA ILE A 81 -1.20 -4.79 -12.00
C ILE A 81 -1.47 -4.35 -10.57
N VAL A 82 -0.50 -4.51 -9.65
CA VAL A 82 -0.64 -4.04 -8.26
C VAL A 82 -0.83 -2.52 -8.21
N TYR A 83 -0.06 -1.78 -9.00
CA TYR A 83 -0.21 -0.33 -9.10
C TYR A 83 -1.62 0.05 -9.57
N PHE A 84 -2.12 -0.61 -10.62
CA PHE A 84 -3.42 -0.28 -11.19
C PHE A 84 -4.62 -0.74 -10.35
N LEU A 85 -4.58 -1.95 -9.77
CA LEU A 85 -5.70 -2.54 -9.02
C LEU A 85 -5.71 -2.19 -7.53
N VAL A 86 -4.56 -1.83 -6.95
CA VAL A 86 -4.47 -1.54 -5.51
C VAL A 86 -4.15 -0.08 -5.27
N VAL A 87 -3.01 0.39 -5.79
CA VAL A 87 -2.50 1.74 -5.48
C VAL A 87 -3.42 2.83 -6.03
N LEU A 88 -3.85 2.74 -7.30
CA LEU A 88 -4.77 3.72 -7.88
C LEU A 88 -6.14 3.81 -7.18
N PRO A 89 -6.87 2.71 -6.90
CA PRO A 89 -8.15 2.82 -6.19
C PRO A 89 -7.96 3.22 -4.73
N THR A 90 -6.93 2.73 -4.03
CA THR A 90 -6.71 3.12 -2.63
C THR A 90 -6.39 4.61 -2.51
N THR A 91 -5.48 5.14 -3.31
CA THR A 91 -5.17 6.59 -3.34
C THR A 91 -6.42 7.41 -3.68
N LYS A 92 -7.17 7.01 -4.70
CA LYS A 92 -8.43 7.68 -5.09
C LYS A 92 -9.53 7.58 -4.02
N LEU A 93 -9.59 6.48 -3.28
CA LEU A 93 -10.54 6.30 -2.17
C LEU A 93 -10.15 7.16 -0.96
N ILE A 94 -8.87 7.21 -0.61
CA ILE A 94 -8.34 8.05 0.46
C ILE A 94 -8.64 9.52 0.15
N GLU A 95 -8.31 10.00 -1.05
CA GLU A 95 -8.64 11.37 -1.47
C GLU A 95 -10.16 11.68 -1.40
N ARG A 96 -11.01 10.68 -1.69
CA ARG A 96 -12.47 10.83 -1.56
C ARG A 96 -12.94 10.87 -0.11
N MET A 97 -12.25 10.16 0.79
CA MET A 97 -12.54 10.15 2.22
C MET A 97 -12.01 11.42 2.90
N ASP A 98 -10.82 11.88 2.54
CA ASP A 98 -10.20 13.10 3.09
C ASP A 98 -10.98 14.33 2.68
N ARG A 99 -11.45 14.44 1.43
CA ARG A 99 -12.40 15.51 1.04
C ARG A 99 -13.70 15.53 1.86
N ARG A 100 -14.11 14.41 2.46
CA ARG A 100 -15.26 14.37 3.38
C ARG A 100 -14.91 14.77 4.81
N ARG A 101 -13.64 14.69 5.21
CA ARG A 101 -13.15 15.03 6.57
C ARG A 101 -12.63 16.46 6.67
N GLU A 102 -11.81 16.90 5.70
CA GLU A 102 -11.14 18.21 5.69
C GLU A 102 -12.10 19.40 5.63
N ALA A 103 -13.30 19.23 5.07
CA ALA A 103 -14.28 20.31 4.96
C ALA A 103 -15.22 20.43 6.16
N THR A 104 -15.13 19.54 7.15
CA THR A 104 -16.03 19.57 8.31
C THR A 104 -15.35 19.92 9.62
N GLU A 105 -14.05 19.68 9.78
CA GLU A 105 -13.33 19.84 11.05
C GLU A 105 -12.04 20.66 10.88
N ARG A 106 -11.72 21.47 11.88
CA ARG A 106 -10.53 22.32 12.00
C ARG A 106 -9.95 22.18 13.41
N GLU A 107 -8.66 22.46 13.57
CA GLU A 107 -8.06 22.50 14.90
C GLU A 107 -8.44 23.78 15.66
N CYS A 108 -8.80 23.63 16.93
CA CYS A 108 -9.02 24.77 17.81
C CYS A 108 -7.68 25.45 18.14
N PRO A 109 -7.54 26.78 17.99
CA PRO A 109 -6.28 27.49 18.21
C PRO A 109 -5.78 27.42 19.66
N GLN A 110 -6.67 27.17 20.62
CA GLN A 110 -6.33 27.16 22.05
C GLN A 110 -5.96 25.77 22.58
N CYS A 111 -6.73 24.75 22.20
CA CYS A 111 -6.62 23.41 22.79
C CYS A 111 -6.21 22.32 21.80
N LEU A 112 -5.98 22.67 20.53
CA LEU A 112 -5.56 21.75 19.45
C LEU A 112 -6.51 20.56 19.24
N GLY A 113 -7.75 20.67 19.74
CA GLY A 113 -8.78 19.65 19.55
C GLY A 113 -9.52 19.85 18.23
N GLU A 114 -9.94 18.75 17.61
CA GLU A 114 -10.73 18.75 16.38
C GLU A 114 -12.16 19.29 16.65
N ILE A 115 -12.49 20.43 16.03
CA ILE A 115 -13.79 21.10 16.15
C ILE A 115 -14.41 21.31 14.77
N PRO A 116 -15.76 21.33 14.64
CA PRO A 116 -16.36 21.57 13.35
C PRO A 116 -16.10 23.02 12.87
N ILE A 117 -15.94 23.22 11.56
CA ILE A 117 -15.61 24.53 10.96
C ILE A 117 -16.62 25.63 11.36
N LYS A 118 -17.89 25.26 11.49
CA LYS A 118 -19.00 26.15 11.88
C LYS A 118 -19.20 26.30 13.39
N ALA A 119 -18.36 25.68 14.22
CA ALA A 119 -18.51 25.78 15.67
C ALA A 119 -18.17 27.19 16.16
N SER A 120 -19.10 27.81 16.88
CA SER A 120 -18.91 29.04 17.66
C SER A 120 -18.35 28.77 19.06
N ARG A 121 -18.38 27.52 19.51
CA ARG A 121 -17.87 27.10 20.82
C ARG A 121 -17.20 25.73 20.75
N CYS A 122 -16.00 25.63 21.31
CA CYS A 122 -15.21 24.40 21.26
C CYS A 122 -15.81 23.32 22.17
N ARG A 123 -15.98 22.09 21.67
CA ARG A 123 -16.48 20.96 22.47
C ARG A 123 -15.51 20.44 23.53
N HIS A 124 -14.21 20.75 23.38
CA HIS A 124 -13.14 20.18 24.21
C HIS A 124 -12.76 21.09 25.37
N CYS A 125 -12.49 22.37 25.08
CA CYS A 125 -12.12 23.36 26.09
C CYS A 125 -13.23 24.36 26.41
N THR A 126 -14.42 24.26 25.78
CA THR A 126 -15.59 25.12 26.00
C THR A 126 -15.41 26.62 25.72
N ILE A 127 -14.25 27.02 25.20
CA ILE A 127 -13.97 28.40 24.80
C ILE A 127 -14.76 28.80 23.54
N GLU A 128 -15.13 30.07 23.46
CA GLU A 128 -15.70 30.66 22.25
C GLU A 128 -14.60 30.82 21.20
N VAL A 129 -14.92 30.40 19.98
CA VAL A 129 -13.99 30.42 18.84
C VAL A 129 -14.70 31.04 17.65
N VAL A 130 -14.04 31.96 16.95
CA VAL A 130 -14.59 32.57 15.74
C VAL A 130 -14.73 31.49 14.66
N PRO A 131 -15.93 31.29 14.06
CA PRO A 131 -16.12 30.29 13.02
C PRO A 131 -15.26 30.62 11.80
N ALA A 132 -14.60 29.61 11.24
CA ALA A 132 -13.64 29.83 10.15
C ALA A 132 -14.29 30.31 8.84
N THR A 133 -15.62 30.26 8.73
CA THR A 133 -16.40 30.86 7.63
C THR A 133 -16.38 32.39 7.61
N GLU A 134 -16.00 33.04 8.72
CA GLU A 134 -16.01 34.50 8.86
C GLU A 134 -14.62 35.14 8.73
N ILE A 135 -13.56 34.33 8.59
CA ILE A 135 -12.20 34.83 8.43
C ILE A 135 -12.03 35.23 6.95
N PRO A 136 -11.88 36.54 6.64
CA PRO A 136 -11.57 36.94 5.27
C PRO A 136 -10.17 36.42 4.90
N LEU A 137 -10.06 35.85 3.69
CA LEU A 137 -8.80 35.42 3.08
C LEU A 137 -7.78 36.56 3.02
#